data_AF-A0A5E6UEY0-F1
#
_entry.id   AF-A0A5E6UEY0-F1
#
_cell.length_a   1.000
_cell.length_b   1.000
_cell.length_c   1.000
_cell.angle_alpha   90.00
_cell.angle_beta   90.00
_cell.angle_gamma   90.00
#
_symmetry.space_group_name_H-M   'P 1'
#
loop_
_entity.id
_entity.type
_entity.pdbx_description
1 polymer ?
#
loop_
_entity_poly.entity_id
_entity_poly.type
_entity_poly.pdbx_seq_one_letter_code
_entity_poly.pdbx_strand_id
1 'polypeptide(L)'
;MSEQMREQFETAYKVACLKRSVPRFDAAVFAKDHCDDYLNSLVQSAWWAWQESRISLVIELPKPWQTNVGAMLTPNGVRFAIEAAGLKVTP
;
A
#
# COMPACT_ATOMS: atom_id res chain seq x y z
N MET A 1 7.20 2.99 -10.99
CA MET A 1 6.40 3.08 -9.75
C MET A 1 5.74 4.45 -9.75
N SER A 2 4.44 4.58 -9.46
CA SER A 2 3.76 5.88 -9.56
C SER A 2 4.19 6.85 -8.44
N GLU A 3 4.25 8.16 -8.74
CA GLU A 3 4.44 9.23 -7.73
C GLU A 3 3.43 9.11 -6.59
N GLN A 4 2.20 8.67 -6.91
CA GLN A 4 1.14 8.41 -5.96
C GLN A 4 1.51 7.36 -4.88
N MET A 5 2.22 6.28 -5.24
CA MET A 5 2.65 5.28 -4.24
C MET A 5 3.68 5.85 -3.27
N ARG A 6 4.54 6.76 -3.77
CA ARG A 6 5.56 7.42 -2.97
C ARG A 6 4.95 8.41 -2.00
N GLU A 7 4.01 9.24 -2.46
CA GLU A 7 3.27 10.18 -1.61
C GLU A 7 2.52 9.45 -0.47
N GLN A 8 1.90 8.31 -0.78
CA GLN A 8 1.25 7.46 0.22
C GLN A 8 2.25 6.94 1.27
N PHE A 9 3.43 6.50 0.84
CA PHE A 9 4.49 6.07 1.75
C PHE A 9 4.98 7.23 2.64
N GLU A 10 5.30 8.39 2.07
CA GLU A 10 5.79 9.56 2.82
C GLU A 10 4.75 10.03 3.85
N THR A 11 3.47 10.01 3.48
CA THR A 11 2.36 10.32 4.38
C THR A 11 2.28 9.31 5.53
N ALA A 12 2.34 8.01 5.22
CA ALA A 12 2.31 6.94 6.23
C ALA A 12 3.51 7.02 7.18
N TYR A 13 4.71 7.29 6.64
CA TYR A 13 5.94 7.46 7.41
C TYR A 13 5.84 8.65 8.37
N LYS A 14 5.38 9.81 7.89
CA LYS A 14 5.15 10.99 8.73
C LYS A 14 4.16 10.71 9.86
N VAL A 15 3.03 10.07 9.56
CA VAL A 15 2.03 9.68 10.57
C VAL A 15 2.63 8.73 11.61
N ALA A 16 3.43 7.74 11.18
CA ALA A 16 4.09 6.81 12.08
C ALA A 16 5.11 7.51 13.00
N CYS A 17 5.89 8.46 12.47
CA CYS A 17 6.82 9.27 13.27
C CYS A 17 6.12 10.10 14.35
N LEU A 18 4.96 10.69 14.02
CA LEU A 18 4.18 11.52 14.94
C LEU A 18 3.41 10.71 16.00
N LYS A 19 3.22 9.40 15.80
CA LYS A 19 2.59 8.48 16.77
C LYS A 19 3.56 7.95 17.83
N ARG A 20 4.86 8.26 17.74
CA ARG A 20 5.87 7.80 18.72
C ARG A 20 5.67 8.50 20.08
N SER A 21 6.22 7.92 21.14
CA SER A 21 6.21 8.50 22.49
C SER A 21 6.82 9.90 22.55
N VAL A 22 7.83 10.15 21.72
CA VAL A 22 8.38 11.48 21.44
C VAL A 22 8.10 11.82 19.98
N PRO A 23 7.07 12.63 19.68
CA PRO A 23 6.71 13.00 18.32
C PRO A 23 7.81 13.86 17.71
N ARG A 24 8.45 13.36 16.65
CA ARG A 24 9.42 14.13 15.87
C ARG A 24 9.35 13.70 14.41
N PHE A 25 9.25 14.68 13.53
CA PHE A 25 9.35 14.50 12.10
C PHE A 25 10.13 15.67 11.52
N ASP A 26 11.17 15.36 10.75
CA ASP A 26 11.94 16.33 9.96
C ASP A 26 11.76 15.97 8.50
N ALA A 27 11.28 16.92 7.68
CA ALA A 27 11.05 16.68 6.25
C ALA A 27 12.35 16.42 5.49
N ALA A 28 13.51 16.82 6.01
CA ALA A 28 14.81 16.57 5.40
C ALA A 28 15.13 15.06 5.27
N VAL A 29 14.46 14.19 6.03
CA VAL A 29 14.62 12.72 5.88
C VAL A 29 14.14 12.21 4.53
N PHE A 30 13.33 12.99 3.80
CA PHE A 30 12.88 12.69 2.44
C PHE A 30 13.76 13.32 1.36
N ALA A 31 14.91 13.91 1.71
CA ALA A 31 15.88 14.37 0.71
C ALA A 31 16.36 13.18 -0.14
N LYS A 32 16.47 13.41 -1.45
CA LYS A 32 16.79 12.40 -2.44
C LYS A 32 18.07 12.71 -3.18
N ASP A 33 18.70 11.67 -3.73
CA ASP A 33 19.81 11.83 -4.65
C ASP A 33 19.36 12.02 -6.11
N HIS A 34 20.31 12.01 -7.02
CA HIS A 34 20.09 12.12 -8.47
C HIS A 34 19.45 10.86 -9.08
N CYS A 35 19.41 9.74 -8.35
CA CYS A 35 18.75 8.50 -8.72
C CYS A 35 17.32 8.42 -8.15
N ASP A 36 16.84 9.48 -7.49
CA ASP A 36 15.53 9.56 -6.86
C ASP A 36 15.35 8.60 -5.66
N ASP A 37 16.46 8.14 -5.09
CA ASP A 37 16.53 7.36 -3.86
C ASP A 37 16.65 8.28 -2.64
N TYR A 38 16.04 7.89 -1.51
CA TYR A 38 16.16 8.62 -0.26
C TYR A 38 17.60 8.54 0.26
N LEU A 39 18.19 9.71 0.57
CA LEU A 39 19.53 9.80 1.16
C LEU A 39 19.59 9.15 2.56
N ASN A 40 18.46 9.13 3.28
CA ASN A 40 18.36 8.46 4.57
C ASN A 40 18.15 6.95 4.36
N SER A 41 19.14 6.14 4.75
CA SER A 41 19.13 4.69 4.55
C SER A 41 17.95 3.96 5.22
N LEU A 42 17.46 4.46 6.35
CA LEU A 42 16.29 3.89 7.03
C LEU A 42 15.00 4.16 6.26
N VAL A 43 14.85 5.39 5.73
CA VAL A 43 13.73 5.75 4.88
C VAL A 43 13.78 4.94 3.58
N GLN A 44 14.96 4.82 2.97
CA GLN A 44 15.15 4.04 1.74
C GLN A 44 14.81 2.56 1.93
N SER A 45 15.26 1.95 3.03
CA SER A 45 14.94 0.55 3.34
C SER A 45 13.45 0.36 3.58
N ALA A 46 12.80 1.29 4.29
CA ALA A 46 11.36 1.26 4.50
C ALA A 46 10.58 1.46 3.20
N TRP A 47 11.10 2.28 2.29
CA TRP A 47 10.54 2.48 0.95
C TRP A 47 10.61 1.19 0.12
N TRP A 48 11.75 0.51 0.08
CA TRP A 48 11.87 -0.79 -0.59
C TRP A 48 10.91 -1.84 -0.02
N ALA A 49 10.84 -1.96 1.31
CA ALA A 49 9.90 -2.88 1.96
C ALA A 49 8.43 -2.55 1.62
N TRP A 50 8.09 -1.26 1.57
CA TRP A 50 6.77 -0.80 1.16
C TRP A 50 6.45 -1.19 -0.29
N GLN A 51 7.38 -0.98 -1.22
CA GLN A 51 7.23 -1.34 -2.62
C GLN A 51 7.00 -2.84 -2.79
N GLU A 52 7.87 -3.67 -2.20
CA GLU A 52 7.78 -5.12 -2.29
C GLU A 52 6.46 -5.65 -1.70
N SER A 53 6.03 -5.11 -0.55
CA SER A 53 4.76 -5.52 0.08
C SER A 53 3.54 -5.31 -0.82
N ARG A 54 3.59 -4.32 -1.73
CA ARG A 54 2.50 -4.00 -2.66
C ARG A 54 2.58 -4.77 -3.97
N ILE A 55 3.79 -5.09 -4.44
CA ILE A 55 3.98 -5.96 -5.60
C ILE A 55 3.54 -7.39 -5.26
N SER A 56 3.83 -7.85 -4.03
CA SER A 56 3.48 -9.21 -3.59
C SER A 56 1.99 -9.40 -3.28
N LEU A 57 1.19 -8.34 -3.24
CA LEU A 57 -0.22 -8.41 -2.85
C LEU A 57 -1.06 -9.00 -4.00
N VAL A 58 -1.45 -10.27 -3.85
CA VAL A 58 -2.36 -10.97 -4.76
C VAL A 58 -3.62 -11.33 -4.00
N ILE A 59 -4.78 -10.94 -4.55
CA ILE A 59 -6.10 -11.29 -3.99
C ILE A 59 -6.73 -12.35 -4.89
N GLU A 60 -6.94 -13.54 -4.36
CA GLU A 60 -7.66 -14.60 -5.05
C GLU A 60 -9.16 -14.27 -5.09
N LEU A 61 -9.66 -13.89 -6.26
CA LEU A 61 -11.08 -13.65 -6.45
C LEU A 61 -11.85 -14.99 -6.54
N PRO A 62 -13.13 -15.01 -6.10
CA PRO A 62 -13.94 -16.21 -6.25
C PRO A 62 -14.11 -16.58 -7.73
N LYS A 63 -14.40 -17.85 -7.99
CA LYS A 63 -14.73 -18.28 -9.35
C LYS A 63 -15.98 -17.53 -9.84
N PRO A 64 -15.96 -16.99 -11.07
CA PRO A 64 -17.16 -16.40 -11.63
C PRO A 64 -18.20 -17.50 -11.88
N TRP A 65 -19.46 -17.19 -11.69
CA TRP A 65 -20.56 -18.04 -12.13
C TRP A 65 -21.14 -17.52 -13.44
N GLN A 66 -21.77 -18.41 -14.19
CA GLN A 66 -22.44 -18.06 -15.44
C GLN A 66 -23.84 -17.54 -15.18
N THR A 67 -24.18 -16.42 -15.82
CA THR A 67 -25.53 -15.85 -15.85
C THR A 67 -26.00 -15.75 -17.30
N ASN A 68 -27.28 -15.44 -17.50
CA ASN A 68 -27.85 -15.20 -18.84
C ASN A 68 -27.24 -13.97 -19.56
N VAL A 69 -26.47 -13.14 -18.84
CA VAL A 69 -25.78 -11.96 -19.37
C VAL A 69 -24.25 -12.10 -19.34
N GLY A 70 -23.73 -13.30 -19.01
CA GLY A 70 -22.30 -13.62 -18.99
C GLY A 70 -21.75 -14.02 -17.62
N ALA A 71 -20.43 -14.19 -17.54
CA ALA A 71 -19.74 -14.58 -16.31
C ALA A 71 -19.69 -13.39 -15.33
N MET A 72 -20.13 -13.60 -14.09
CA MET A 72 -20.15 -12.56 -13.05
C MET A 72 -19.52 -13.06 -11.75
N LEU A 73 -18.92 -12.13 -10.98
CA LEU A 73 -18.46 -12.34 -9.61
C LEU A 73 -19.54 -11.88 -8.62
N THR A 74 -19.68 -12.56 -7.46
CA THR A 74 -20.53 -12.06 -6.37
C THR A 74 -19.95 -10.76 -5.85
N PRO A 75 -20.73 -9.67 -5.74
CA PRO A 75 -20.30 -8.49 -4.99
C PRO A 75 -19.84 -8.85 -3.57
N ASN A 76 -20.57 -9.74 -2.88
CA ASN A 76 -20.18 -10.23 -1.56
C ASN A 76 -18.91 -11.10 -1.59
N GLY A 77 -18.71 -11.90 -2.63
CA GLY A 77 -17.54 -12.78 -2.74
C GLY A 77 -16.26 -12.00 -3.03
N VAL A 78 -16.35 -10.93 -3.82
CA VAL A 78 -15.23 -9.99 -4.01
C VAL A 78 -14.88 -9.32 -2.69
N ARG A 79 -15.89 -8.82 -1.94
CA ARG A 79 -15.67 -8.25 -0.61
C ARG A 79 -14.98 -9.24 0.33
N PHE A 80 -15.48 -10.46 0.43
CA PHE A 80 -14.90 -11.49 1.29
C PHE A 80 -13.48 -11.89 0.89
N ALA A 81 -13.18 -11.95 -0.42
CA ALA A 81 -11.83 -12.22 -0.90
C ALA A 81 -10.83 -11.12 -0.47
N ILE A 82 -11.24 -9.85 -0.58
CA ILE A 82 -10.41 -8.71 -0.15
C ILE A 82 -10.22 -8.73 1.37
N GLU A 83 -11.27 -9.01 2.14
CA GLU A 83 -11.19 -9.13 3.61
C GLU A 83 -10.36 -10.33 4.06
N ALA A 84 -10.43 -11.46 3.36
CA ALA A 84 -9.61 -12.65 3.62
C ALA A 84 -8.11 -12.40 3.37
N ALA A 85 -7.77 -11.50 2.44
CA ALA A 85 -6.41 -11.00 2.23
C ALA A 85 -5.96 -9.99 3.32
N GLY A 86 -6.78 -9.75 4.35
CA GLY A 86 -6.48 -8.85 5.48
C GLY A 86 -6.69 -7.37 5.18
N LEU A 87 -7.30 -7.02 4.05
CA LEU A 87 -7.57 -5.65 3.64
C LEU A 87 -8.93 -5.19 4.15
N LYS A 88 -9.08 -3.89 4.38
CA LYS A 88 -10.34 -3.27 4.80
C LYS A 88 -11.14 -2.82 3.57
N VAL A 89 -12.42 -3.17 3.52
CA VAL A 89 -13.34 -2.75 2.45
C VAL A 89 -14.36 -1.75 3.00
N THR A 90 -14.50 -0.59 2.36
CA THR A 90 -15.55 0.40 2.66
C THR A 90 -16.74 0.26 1.68
N PRO A 91 -17.96 0.65 2.08
CA PRO A 91 -19.13 0.65 1.20
C PRO A 91 -18.97 1.52 -0.05
#